data_AF-A0A397GHX1-F1
#
_entry.id   AF-A0A397GHX1-F1
#
_cell.length_a   1.000
_cell.length_b   1.000
_cell.length_c   1.000
_cell.angle_alpha   90.00
_cell.angle_beta   90.00
_cell.angle_gamma   90.00
#
_symmetry.space_group_name_H-M   'P 1'
#
loop_
_entity.id
_entity.type
_entity.pdbx_description
1 polymer ?
#
loop_
_entity_poly.entity_id
_entity_poly.type
_entity_poly.pdbx_seq_one_letter_code
_entity_poly.pdbx_strand_id
1 'polypeptide(L)'
;MQIICLCLIIPVVTVVIPILLITLPFVILVFFLFVVTVVIPILLITLPFVILVFFLFSPILALIPFIRFCLMSFSTSDKNFLELTTPLTSEVPACFKGLEKPWAELIKDGRDFRKETWFETHIKFAKKENITPLEHFAKFVRRAEKVLQEDEKEPIDCGDAPSSTNNSDSRCSSRY
;
A
#
# COMPACT_ATOMS: atom_id res chain seq x y z
N MET A 1 -27.36 4.32 -82.88
CA MET A 1 -26.62 4.72 -81.65
C MET A 1 -25.46 3.79 -81.29
N GLN A 2 -25.62 2.45 -81.40
CA GLN A 2 -24.56 1.49 -80.98
C GLN A 2 -23.25 1.57 -81.78
N ILE A 3 -23.30 1.79 -83.10
CA ILE A 3 -22.11 1.84 -83.97
C ILE A 3 -21.20 3.04 -83.65
N ILE A 4 -21.80 4.20 -83.35
CA ILE A 4 -21.07 5.42 -82.99
C ILE A 4 -20.34 5.23 -81.64
N CYS A 5 -20.96 4.50 -80.71
CA CYS A 5 -20.37 4.17 -79.42
C CYS A 5 -19.13 3.26 -79.59
N LEU A 6 -19.21 2.23 -80.46
CA LEU A 6 -18.07 1.35 -80.76
C LEU A 6 -16.91 2.11 -81.43
N CYS A 7 -17.19 2.99 -82.40
CA CYS A 7 -16.15 3.78 -83.07
C CYS A 7 -15.40 4.73 -82.13
N LEU A 8 -16.01 5.16 -81.02
CA LEU A 8 -15.37 6.01 -80.02
C LEU A 8 -14.63 5.19 -78.94
N ILE A 9 -15.11 4.00 -78.60
CA ILE A 9 -14.51 3.14 -77.58
C ILE A 9 -13.23 2.46 -78.08
N ILE A 10 -13.21 1.98 -79.33
CA ILE A 10 -12.05 1.28 -79.91
C ILE A 10 -10.75 2.10 -79.81
N PRO A 11 -10.67 3.37 -80.25
CA PRO A 11 -9.42 4.14 -80.16
C PRO A 11 -9.01 4.46 -78.71
N VAL A 12 -9.98 4.61 -77.81
CA VAL A 12 -9.70 4.80 -76.37
C VAL A 12 -9.10 3.53 -75.78
N VAL A 13 -9.69 2.37 -76.07
CA VAL A 13 -9.20 1.07 -75.58
C VAL A 13 -7.82 0.74 -76.16
N THR A 14 -7.59 0.97 -77.45
CA THR A 14 -6.32 0.63 -78.10
C THR A 14 -5.16 1.55 -77.72
N VAL A 15 -5.43 2.79 -77.29
CA VAL A 15 -4.38 3.75 -76.90
C VAL A 15 -4.21 3.82 -75.38
N VAL A 16 -5.31 3.90 -74.61
CA VAL A 16 -5.25 4.10 -73.16
C VAL A 16 -4.81 2.83 -72.43
N ILE A 17 -5.27 1.64 -72.85
CA ILE A 17 -4.93 0.40 -72.14
C ILE A 17 -3.43 0.09 -72.21
N PRO A 18 -2.75 0.16 -73.37
CA PRO A 18 -1.31 -0.07 -73.41
C PRO A 18 -0.51 0.97 -72.61
N ILE A 19 -0.93 2.24 -72.66
CA ILE A 19 -0.30 3.30 -71.84
C ILE A 19 -0.46 2.98 -70.35
N LEU A 20 -1.66 2.58 -69.91
CA LEU A 20 -1.91 2.18 -68.53
C LEU A 20 -1.08 0.95 -68.14
N LEU A 21 -1.01 -0.05 -69.02
CA LEU A 21 -0.27 -1.30 -68.80
C LEU A 21 1.23 -1.06 -68.62
N ILE A 22 1.79 -0.01 -69.24
CA ILE A 22 3.21 0.34 -69.15
C ILE A 22 3.47 1.32 -67.99
N THR A 23 2.61 2.31 -67.81
CA THR A 23 2.80 3.36 -66.79
C THR A 23 2.54 2.84 -65.38
N LEU A 24 1.56 1.96 -65.20
CA LEU A 24 1.22 1.40 -63.89
C LEU A 24 2.39 0.62 -63.25
N PRO A 25 3.03 -0.37 -63.91
CA PRO A 25 4.17 -1.09 -63.31
C PRO A 25 5.37 -0.17 -63.10
N PHE A 26 5.55 0.84 -63.95
CA PHE A 26 6.62 1.83 -63.78
C PHE A 26 6.41 2.68 -62.51
N VAL A 27 5.18 3.15 -62.27
CA VAL A 27 4.83 3.89 -61.05
C VAL A 27 5.02 3.03 -59.81
N ILE A 28 4.61 1.76 -59.85
CA ILE A 28 4.81 0.81 -58.75
C ILE A 28 6.30 0.59 -58.48
N LEU A 29 7.11 0.44 -59.54
CA LEU A 29 8.55 0.25 -59.42
C LEU A 29 9.23 1.48 -58.78
N VAL A 30 8.89 2.69 -59.24
CA VAL A 30 9.44 3.94 -58.69
C VAL A 30 9.04 4.10 -57.22
N PHE A 31 7.79 3.79 -56.88
CA PHE A 31 7.33 3.81 -55.49
C PHE A 31 8.10 2.80 -54.63
N PHE A 32 8.28 1.57 -55.11
CA PHE A 32 9.04 0.55 -54.40
C PHE A 32 10.49 0.98 -54.18
N LEU A 33 11.14 1.53 -55.22
CA LEU A 33 12.48 2.08 -55.11
C LEU A 33 12.55 3.22 -54.09
N PHE A 34 11.57 4.14 -54.08
CA PHE A 34 11.51 5.21 -53.09
C PHE A 34 11.39 4.67 -51.67
N VAL A 35 10.50 3.70 -51.43
CA VAL A 35 10.33 3.08 -50.11
C VAL A 35 11.64 2.42 -49.66
N VAL A 36 12.26 1.63 -50.53
CA VAL A 36 13.47 0.87 -50.19
C VAL A 36 14.68 1.78 -49.99
N THR A 37 14.84 2.81 -50.82
CA THR A 37 16.03 3.67 -50.78
C THR A 37 15.93 4.84 -49.81
N VAL A 38 14.72 5.31 -49.50
CA VAL A 38 14.50 6.49 -48.65
C VAL A 38 13.86 6.10 -47.33
N VAL A 39 12.71 5.42 -47.37
CA VAL A 39 11.91 5.17 -46.15
C VAL A 39 12.61 4.15 -45.24
N ILE A 40 13.10 3.03 -45.79
CA ILE A 40 13.74 1.99 -44.98
C ILE A 40 14.98 2.50 -44.25
N PRO A 41 15.94 3.22 -44.88
CA PRO A 41 17.12 3.73 -44.16
C PRO A 41 16.76 4.74 -43.07
N ILE A 42 15.78 5.62 -43.33
CA ILE A 42 15.30 6.58 -42.31
C ILE A 42 14.71 5.81 -41.13
N LEU A 43 13.88 4.79 -41.37
CA LEU A 43 13.31 3.97 -40.30
C LEU A 43 14.41 3.24 -39.52
N LEU A 44 15.40 2.68 -40.23
CA LEU A 44 16.49 1.92 -39.62
C LEU A 44 17.40 2.79 -38.75
N ILE A 45 17.52 4.09 -39.04
CA ILE A 45 18.28 5.06 -38.22
C ILE A 45 17.42 5.60 -37.07
N THR A 46 16.16 5.93 -37.33
CA THR A 46 15.28 6.58 -36.34
C THR A 46 14.77 5.61 -35.28
N LEU A 47 14.44 4.37 -35.65
CA LEU A 47 13.96 3.34 -34.73
C LEU A 47 14.91 3.09 -33.54
N PRO A 48 16.22 2.82 -33.73
CA PRO A 48 17.12 2.60 -32.60
C PRO A 48 17.28 3.85 -31.73
N PHE A 49 17.19 5.06 -32.31
CA PHE A 49 17.24 6.30 -31.54
C PHE A 49 16.01 6.45 -30.64
N VAL A 50 14.81 6.18 -31.16
CA VAL A 50 13.57 6.18 -30.37
C VAL A 50 13.62 5.13 -29.26
N ILE A 51 14.12 3.93 -29.58
CA ILE A 51 14.30 2.85 -28.60
C ILE A 51 15.27 3.27 -27.50
N LEU A 52 16.43 3.84 -27.86
CA LEU A 52 17.43 4.33 -26.90
C LEU A 52 16.83 5.37 -25.94
N VAL A 53 16.11 6.35 -26.49
CA VAL A 53 15.40 7.37 -25.72
C VAL A 53 14.41 6.70 -24.75
N PHE A 54 13.60 5.77 -25.22
CA PHE A 54 12.65 5.04 -24.37
C PHE A 54 13.35 4.28 -23.23
N PHE A 55 14.47 3.60 -23.52
CA PHE A 55 15.25 2.89 -22.49
C PHE A 55 15.92 3.84 -21.49
N LEU A 56 16.26 5.07 -21.86
CA LEU A 56 16.78 6.08 -20.94
C LEU A 56 15.68 6.62 -20.00
N PHE A 57 14.47 6.83 -20.52
CA PHE A 57 13.35 7.37 -19.74
C PHE A 57 12.61 6.33 -18.89
N SER A 58 12.55 5.08 -19.35
CA SER A 58 11.89 3.97 -18.64
C SER A 58 12.35 3.79 -17.17
N PRO A 59 13.66 3.73 -16.84
CA PRO A 59 14.10 3.59 -15.46
C PRO A 59 13.77 4.82 -14.62
N ILE A 60 13.81 6.01 -15.21
CA ILE A 60 13.45 7.27 -14.52
C ILE A 60 11.96 7.24 -14.15
N LEU A 61 11.09 6.84 -15.08
CA LEU A 61 9.66 6.71 -14.84
C LEU A 61 9.34 5.61 -13.80
N ALA A 62 10.08 4.51 -13.81
CA ALA A 62 9.96 3.44 -12.81
C ALA A 62 10.47 3.86 -11.41
N LEU A 63 11.41 4.79 -11.34
CA LEU A 63 11.96 5.30 -10.07
C LEU A 63 10.95 6.20 -9.32
N ILE A 64 10.07 6.91 -10.03
CA ILE A 64 9.08 7.83 -9.44
C ILE A 64 8.16 7.13 -8.41
N PRO A 65 7.47 6.02 -8.72
CA PRO A 65 6.63 5.33 -7.74
C PRO A 65 7.46 4.74 -6.60
N PHE A 66 8.70 4.30 -6.87
CA PHE A 66 9.61 3.80 -5.84
C PHE A 66 10.02 4.91 -4.84
N ILE A 67 10.39 6.09 -5.33
CA ILE A 67 10.69 7.25 -4.49
C ILE A 67 9.47 7.65 -3.66
N ARG A 68 8.26 7.66 -4.25
CA ARG A 68 7.02 7.92 -3.51
C ARG A 68 6.77 6.90 -2.41
N PHE A 69 7.00 5.63 -2.70
CA PHE A 69 6.90 4.55 -1.71
C PHE A 69 7.91 4.75 -0.57
N CYS A 70 9.18 5.01 -0.89
CA CYS A 70 10.22 5.31 0.09
C CYS A 70 9.85 6.52 0.97
N LEU A 71 9.42 7.64 0.37
CA LEU A 71 9.01 8.84 1.09
C LEU A 71 7.81 8.58 2.02
N MET A 72 6.82 7.79 1.58
CA MET A 72 5.67 7.43 2.40
C MET A 72 6.07 6.52 3.57
N SER A 73 7.01 5.59 3.33
CA SER A 73 7.53 4.70 4.35
C SER A 73 8.36 5.45 5.40
N PHE A 74 9.23 6.38 4.98
CA PHE A 74 10.01 7.25 5.87
C PHE A 74 9.10 8.17 6.69
N SER A 75 8.14 8.85 6.05
CA SER A 75 7.20 9.74 6.74
C SER A 75 6.36 9.01 7.81
N THR A 76 6.11 7.71 7.61
CA THR A 76 5.41 6.88 8.60
C THR A 76 6.36 6.48 9.74
N SER A 77 7.62 6.19 9.43
CA SER A 77 8.64 5.87 10.43
C SER A 77 8.91 7.05 11.36
N ASP A 78 9.13 8.24 10.81
CA ASP A 78 9.53 9.43 11.57
C ASP A 78 8.49 9.82 12.63
N LYS A 79 7.19 9.72 12.33
CA LYS A 79 6.13 10.02 13.31
C LYS A 79 6.11 9.05 14.48
N ASN A 80 6.33 7.76 14.23
CA ASN A 80 6.42 6.75 15.29
C ASN A 80 7.75 6.86 16.06
N PHE A 81 8.83 7.24 15.39
CA PHE A 81 10.15 7.39 15.99
C PHE A 81 10.24 8.60 16.91
N LEU A 82 9.61 9.72 16.53
CA LEU A 82 9.60 10.96 17.32
C LEU A 82 8.79 10.79 18.63
N GLU A 83 7.71 10.00 18.59
CA GLU A 83 6.94 9.62 19.79
C GLU A 83 7.72 8.67 20.72
N LEU A 84 8.56 7.78 20.15
CA LEU A 84 9.43 6.87 20.91
C LEU A 84 10.69 7.54 21.48
N THR A 85 11.16 8.64 20.89
CA THR A 85 12.42 9.31 21.26
C THR A 85 12.22 10.49 22.22
N THR A 86 11.00 10.99 22.41
CA THR A 86 10.72 11.95 23.49
C THR A 86 10.97 11.28 24.85
N PRO A 87 11.77 11.89 25.75
CA PRO A 87 12.03 11.30 27.06
C PRO A 87 10.72 11.11 27.83
N LEU A 88 10.55 9.93 28.44
CA LEU A 88 9.37 9.63 29.25
C LEU A 88 9.42 10.54 30.48
N THR A 89 8.48 11.50 30.58
CA THR A 89 8.40 12.40 31.72
C THR A 89 7.75 11.68 32.90
N SER A 90 8.12 12.05 34.13
CA SER A 90 7.42 11.59 35.34
C SER A 90 6.00 12.16 35.46
N GLU A 91 5.68 13.17 34.64
CA GLU A 91 4.36 13.76 34.56
C GLU A 91 3.36 12.81 33.91
N VAL A 92 2.18 12.68 34.51
CA VAL A 92 1.10 11.82 34.00
C VAL A 92 0.53 12.45 32.72
N PRO A 93 0.54 11.76 31.57
CA PRO A 93 -0.06 12.25 30.34
C PRO A 93 -1.56 12.48 30.52
N ALA A 94 -2.13 13.46 29.80
CA ALA A 94 -3.56 13.76 29.87
C ALA A 94 -4.46 12.55 29.54
N CYS A 95 -4.00 11.67 28.64
CA CYS A 95 -4.71 10.43 28.29
C CYS A 95 -4.72 9.39 29.42
N PHE A 96 -3.88 9.54 30.45
CA PHE A 96 -3.81 8.72 31.67
C PHE A 96 -4.52 9.36 32.88
N LYS A 97 -5.30 10.44 32.70
CA LYS A 97 -6.12 10.99 33.78
C LYS A 97 -7.06 9.92 34.36
N GLY A 98 -6.98 9.69 35.67
CA GLY A 98 -7.67 8.62 36.41
C GLY A 98 -6.94 7.26 36.44
N LEU A 99 -5.76 7.16 35.83
CA LEU A 99 -4.89 5.98 35.79
C LEU A 99 -3.50 6.27 36.41
N GLU A 100 -3.46 7.16 37.40
CA GLU A 100 -2.20 7.64 37.99
C GLU A 100 -1.40 6.52 38.66
N LYS A 101 -2.10 5.54 39.25
CA LYS A 101 -1.47 4.37 39.89
C LYS A 101 -0.78 3.44 38.87
N PRO A 102 -1.46 2.93 37.82
CA PRO A 102 -0.79 2.18 36.75
C PRO A 102 0.34 2.96 36.08
N TRP A 103 0.15 4.27 35.86
CA TRP A 103 1.18 5.11 35.28
C TRP A 103 2.44 5.14 36.16
N ALA A 104 2.29 5.36 37.46
CA ALA A 104 3.39 5.37 38.42
C ALA A 104 4.13 4.03 38.49
N GLU A 105 3.42 2.91 38.32
CA GLU A 105 4.02 1.58 38.27
C GLU A 105 4.81 1.34 36.97
N LEU A 106 4.31 1.82 35.84
CA LEU A 106 4.96 1.69 34.53
C LEU A 106 6.26 2.48 34.42
N ILE A 107 6.32 3.65 35.06
CA ILE A 107 7.52 4.49 35.10
C ILE A 107 8.42 4.17 36.31
N LYS A 108 7.99 3.24 37.17
CA LYS A 108 8.78 2.78 38.31
C LYS A 108 10.09 2.19 37.80
N ASP A 109 11.17 2.42 38.54
CA ASP A 109 12.53 2.00 38.19
C ASP A 109 13.14 2.68 36.94
N GLY A 110 12.51 3.75 36.42
CA GLY A 110 13.02 4.49 35.26
C GLY A 110 12.95 3.69 33.95
N ARG A 111 12.10 2.66 33.91
CA ARG A 111 11.92 1.79 32.75
C ARG A 111 11.10 2.50 31.68
N ASP A 112 11.61 2.53 30.46
CA ASP A 112 10.84 3.03 29.32
C ASP A 112 10.04 1.88 28.69
N PHE A 113 8.80 1.69 29.18
CA PHE A 113 7.91 0.64 28.70
C PHE A 113 7.61 0.74 27.19
N ARG A 114 7.83 1.91 26.56
CA ARG A 114 7.64 2.08 25.10
C ARG A 114 8.65 1.29 24.27
N LYS A 115 9.75 0.82 24.88
CA LYS A 115 10.77 -0.02 24.24
C LYS A 115 10.48 -1.51 24.38
N GLU A 116 9.44 -1.89 25.12
CA GLU A 116 9.09 -3.29 25.33
C GLU A 116 8.34 -3.86 24.12
N THR A 117 8.60 -5.13 23.81
CA THR A 117 8.03 -5.82 22.64
C THR A 117 6.51 -5.90 22.68
N TRP A 118 5.91 -5.97 23.87
CA TRP A 118 4.46 -5.97 24.00
C TRP A 118 3.84 -4.61 23.63
N PHE A 119 4.57 -3.49 23.81
CA PHE A 119 4.09 -2.16 23.46
C PHE A 119 3.97 -1.95 21.94
N GLU A 120 4.79 -2.63 21.14
CA GLU A 120 4.67 -2.63 19.67
C GLU A 120 3.28 -3.07 19.18
N THR A 121 2.63 -3.95 19.95
CA THR A 121 1.27 -4.40 19.65
C THR A 121 0.28 -3.24 19.72
N HIS A 122 0.43 -2.35 20.72
CA HIS A 122 -0.41 -1.17 20.86
C HIS A 122 -0.13 -0.13 19.75
N ILE A 123 1.09 -0.03 19.23
CA ILE A 123 1.41 0.81 18.07
C ILE A 123 0.61 0.37 16.84
N LYS A 124 0.58 -0.94 16.56
CA LYS A 124 -0.16 -1.51 15.43
C LYS A 124 -1.66 -1.25 15.54
N PHE A 125 -2.24 -1.41 16.74
CA PHE A 125 -3.67 -1.17 16.97
C PHE A 125 -4.04 0.31 16.99
N ALA A 126 -3.21 1.17 17.56
CA ALA A 126 -3.42 2.62 17.57
C ALA A 126 -3.47 3.19 16.14
N LYS A 127 -2.61 2.69 15.25
CA LYS A 127 -2.62 3.04 13.82
C LYS A 127 -3.94 2.68 13.12
N LYS A 128 -4.60 1.59 13.55
CA LYS A 128 -5.90 1.17 13.02
C LYS A 128 -7.04 2.05 13.53
N GLU A 129 -6.96 2.50 14.78
CA GLU A 129 -7.96 3.36 15.42
C GLU A 129 -7.72 4.87 15.17
N ASN A 130 -6.63 5.22 14.49
CA ASN A 130 -6.20 6.60 14.21
C ASN A 130 -6.06 7.45 15.49
N ILE A 131 -5.54 6.83 16.55
CA ILE A 131 -5.21 7.44 17.85
C ILE A 131 -3.72 7.25 18.14
N THR A 132 -3.20 7.94 19.15
CA THR A 132 -1.80 7.73 19.56
C THR A 132 -1.62 6.36 20.23
N PRO A 133 -0.46 5.69 20.06
CA PRO A 133 -0.09 4.48 20.82
C PRO A 133 -0.35 4.61 22.32
N LEU A 134 -0.05 5.77 22.90
CA LEU A 134 -0.24 6.05 24.31
C LEU A 134 -1.74 6.13 24.69
N GLU A 135 -2.59 6.73 23.86
CA GLU A 135 -4.04 6.74 24.07
C GLU A 135 -4.66 5.36 23.93
N HIS A 136 -4.22 4.57 22.95
CA HIS A 136 -4.68 3.19 22.79
C HIS A 136 -4.31 2.36 24.03
N PHE A 137 -3.09 2.53 24.53
CA PHE A 137 -2.64 1.86 25.75
C PHE A 137 -3.43 2.33 26.99
N ALA A 138 -3.66 3.63 27.17
CA ALA A 138 -4.50 4.13 28.26
C ALA A 138 -5.93 3.54 28.21
N LYS A 139 -6.50 3.42 27.01
CA LYS A 139 -7.81 2.79 26.80
C LYS A 139 -7.80 1.29 27.16
N PHE A 140 -6.71 0.59 26.88
CA PHE A 140 -6.51 -0.80 27.28
C PHE A 140 -6.44 -0.93 28.81
N VAL A 141 -5.62 -0.10 29.48
CA VAL A 141 -5.51 -0.10 30.96
C VAL A 141 -6.85 0.22 31.62
N ARG A 142 -7.60 1.20 31.12
CA ARG A 142 -8.97 1.50 31.62
C ARG A 142 -9.93 0.33 31.51
N ARG A 143 -9.80 -0.50 30.47
CA ARG A 143 -10.64 -1.71 30.32
C ARG A 143 -10.22 -2.77 31.33
N ALA A 144 -8.93 -2.96 31.53
CA ALA A 144 -8.41 -3.92 32.52
C ALA A 144 -8.86 -3.55 33.95
N GLU A 145 -8.78 -2.28 34.35
CA GLU A 145 -9.23 -1.84 35.68
C GLU A 145 -10.73 -2.04 35.89
N LYS A 146 -11.56 -1.82 34.86
CA LYS A 146 -13.01 -2.04 34.96
C LYS A 146 -13.36 -3.50 35.22
N VAL A 147 -12.68 -4.42 34.54
CA VAL A 147 -12.88 -5.87 34.74
C VAL A 147 -12.50 -6.26 36.17
N LEU A 148 -11.36 -5.78 36.67
CA LEU A 148 -10.92 -6.05 38.04
C LEU A 148 -11.91 -5.53 39.11
N GLN A 149 -12.56 -4.38 38.87
CA GLN A 149 -13.57 -3.83 39.77
C GLN A 149 -14.93 -4.55 39.71
N GLU A 150 -15.23 -5.25 38.62
CA GLU A 150 -16.44 -6.07 38.49
C GLU A 150 -16.29 -7.41 39.21
N ASP A 151 -15.09 -8.01 39.17
CA ASP A 151 -14.78 -9.26 39.90
C ASP A 151 -14.72 -9.07 41.43
N GLU A 152 -14.30 -7.90 41.93
CA GLU A 152 -14.32 -7.59 43.38
C GLU A 152 -15.73 -7.32 43.95
N LYS A 153 -16.76 -7.21 43.10
CA LYS A 153 -18.13 -6.85 43.52
C LYS A 153 -19.10 -8.02 43.62
N GLU A 154 -18.66 -9.27 43.46
CA GLU A 154 -19.49 -10.41 43.88
C GLU A 154 -19.49 -10.50 45.42
N PRO A 155 -20.61 -10.22 46.11
CA PRO A 155 -20.67 -10.49 47.54
C PRO A 155 -20.69 -12.01 47.71
N ILE A 156 -19.67 -12.51 48.41
CA ILE A 156 -19.76 -13.82 49.06
C ILE A 156 -20.95 -13.73 50.03
N ASP A 157 -22.07 -14.31 49.64
CA ASP A 157 -23.21 -14.56 50.52
C ASP A 157 -22.81 -15.64 51.53
N CYS A 158 -22.15 -15.21 52.60
CA CYS A 158 -21.95 -16.01 53.80
C CYS A 158 -23.29 -16.12 54.54
N GLY A 159 -24.16 -17.03 54.10
CA GLY A 159 -25.33 -17.45 54.86
C GLY A 159 -24.92 -18.25 56.10
N ASP A 160 -25.26 -17.73 57.28
CA ASP A 160 -25.04 -18.35 58.59
C ASP A 160 -25.81 -19.67 58.80
N ALA A 161 -25.21 -20.54 59.61
CA ALA A 161 -25.44 -21.99 59.80
C ALA A 161 -26.71 -22.39 60.60
N PRO A 162 -27.03 -23.71 60.77
CA PRO A 162 -26.35 -24.48 61.82
C PRO A 162 -26.09 -25.99 61.56
N SER A 163 -25.00 -26.45 62.18
CA SER A 163 -24.65 -27.81 62.67
C SER A 163 -25.28 -29.07 62.03
N SER A 164 -24.43 -29.91 61.43
CA SER A 164 -24.07 -31.23 62.00
C SER A 164 -22.95 -31.90 61.20
N THR A 165 -21.85 -32.20 61.88
CA THR A 165 -20.97 -33.38 61.76
C THR A 165 -20.85 -34.09 60.40
N ASN A 166 -19.68 -34.00 59.76
CA ASN A 166 -18.69 -35.10 59.62
C ASN A 166 -17.74 -34.91 58.42
N ASN A 167 -16.45 -34.85 58.75
CA ASN A 167 -15.27 -35.38 58.05
C ASN A 167 -15.00 -35.17 56.55
N SER A 168 -13.68 -34.98 56.35
CA SER A 168 -12.79 -35.34 55.23
C SER A 168 -12.63 -34.39 54.05
N ASP A 169 -11.44 -33.79 54.04
CA ASP A 169 -10.50 -33.69 52.93
C ASP A 169 -11.02 -33.28 51.54
N SER A 170 -10.54 -32.14 51.04
CA SER A 170 -9.47 -32.18 50.03
C SER A 170 -9.15 -30.80 49.42
N ARG A 171 -7.84 -30.50 49.46
CA ARG A 171 -7.04 -29.77 48.47
C ARG A 171 -7.60 -28.50 47.85
N CYS A 172 -7.14 -27.40 48.45
CA CYS A 172 -6.67 -26.22 47.73
C CYS A 172 -5.70 -26.64 46.61
N SER A 173 -6.04 -26.33 45.36
CA SER A 173 -5.08 -26.33 44.25
C SER A 173 -5.31 -25.09 43.40
N SER A 174 -4.53 -24.06 43.73
CA SER A 174 -3.94 -23.13 42.77
C SER A 174 -3.47 -23.91 41.53
N ARG A 175 -3.69 -23.36 40.33
CA ARG A 175 -2.64 -23.22 39.30
C ARG A 175 -3.18 -22.61 38.00
N TYR A 176 -2.48 -21.54 37.64
CA TYR A 176 -2.15 -21.00 36.31
C TYR A 176 -3.28 -20.67 35.33
#